data_AF-A0A0G1UXQ9-F1
#
_entry.id   AF-A0A0G1UXQ9-F1
#
_cell.length_a   1.000
_cell.length_b   1.000
_cell.length_c   1.000
_cell.angle_alpha   90.00
_cell.angle_beta   90.00
_cell.angle_gamma   90.00
#
_symmetry.space_group_name_H-M   'P 1'
#
loop_
_entity.id
_entity.type
_entity.pdbx_description
1 polymer ?
#
loop_
_entity_poly.entity_id
_entity_poly.type
_entity_poly.pdbx_seq_one_letter_code
_entity_poly.pdbx_strand_id
1 'polypeptide(L)'
;MAELLGTLAIIFVVFVVIFLGGESGFNAPLFKNLSVASFFLPFGPLLFSFAARVAVSRMVDEEREAKKTSRPFSLKGAIFWGTFVPALVYFLFVLGILGLTDNVTPEALNSLENLPSSLLAIFGILGLVTIWTSYFIIGANFREILTEDKKVRPWIASALVLILPLGLYFAGFRDFLPTLSFTGSVFLGLEGIFLITIWRRVFPHHPKKWLSWPLYLVFAVALLYALFQMFLPS
;
A
#
# COMPACT_ATOMS: atom_id res chain seq x y z
N MET A 1 6.17 -17.64 -9.90
CA MET A 1 6.52 -18.38 -8.66
C MET A 1 6.81 -17.45 -7.49
N ALA A 2 7.62 -16.40 -7.64
CA ALA A 2 7.93 -15.45 -6.56
C ALA A 2 6.68 -14.75 -5.95
N GLU A 3 5.73 -14.32 -6.77
CA GLU A 3 4.48 -13.68 -6.30
C GLU A 3 3.58 -14.64 -5.49
N LEU A 4 3.55 -15.93 -5.87
CA LEU A 4 2.82 -16.96 -5.14
C LEU A 4 3.45 -17.18 -3.76
N LEU A 5 4.78 -17.24 -3.70
CA LEU A 5 5.52 -17.38 -2.44
C LEU A 5 5.25 -16.19 -1.51
N GLY A 6 5.30 -14.96 -2.04
CA GLY A 6 4.98 -13.75 -1.27
C GLY A 6 3.54 -13.76 -0.73
N THR A 7 2.58 -14.17 -1.56
CA THR A 7 1.17 -14.28 -1.13
C THR A 7 1.00 -15.34 -0.03
N LEU A 8 1.60 -16.52 -0.18
CA LEU A 8 1.54 -17.58 0.82
C LEU A 8 2.21 -17.16 2.14
N ALA A 9 3.33 -16.43 2.06
CA ALA A 9 4.01 -15.88 3.23
C ALA A 9 3.11 -14.90 3.99
N ILE A 10 2.44 -13.98 3.30
CA ILE A 10 1.50 -13.03 3.91
C ILE A 10 0.33 -13.78 4.57
N ILE A 11 -0.28 -14.74 3.86
CA ILE A 11 -1.37 -15.55 4.41
C ILE A 11 -0.92 -16.30 5.66
N PHE A 12 0.27 -16.88 5.65
CA PHE A 12 0.83 -17.58 6.80
C PHE A 12 1.02 -16.65 8.00
N VAL A 13 1.65 -15.48 7.80
CA VAL A 13 1.85 -14.49 8.88
C VAL A 13 0.51 -14.04 9.46
N VAL A 14 -0.45 -13.69 8.59
CA VAL A 14 -1.78 -13.23 9.01
C VAL A 14 -2.53 -14.32 9.75
N PHE A 15 -2.49 -15.57 9.27
CA PHE A 15 -3.11 -16.70 9.93
C PHE A 15 -2.57 -16.91 11.35
N VAL A 16 -1.24 -16.92 11.51
CA VAL A 16 -0.60 -17.10 12.82
C VAL A 16 -0.96 -15.95 13.77
N VAL A 17 -0.92 -14.71 13.29
CA VAL A 17 -1.24 -13.53 14.11
C VAL A 17 -2.70 -13.54 14.57
N ILE A 18 -3.65 -13.91 13.69
CA ILE A 18 -5.07 -14.02 14.05
C ILE A 18 -5.28 -15.16 15.05
N PHE A 19 -4.67 -16.32 14.80
CA PHE A 19 -4.83 -17.50 15.65
C PHE A 19 -4.35 -17.21 17.08
N LEU A 20 -3.14 -16.68 17.21
CA LEU A 20 -2.56 -16.35 18.53
C LEU A 20 -3.30 -15.19 19.21
N GLY A 21 -3.74 -14.18 18.46
CA GLY A 21 -4.52 -13.05 18.99
C GLY A 21 -5.93 -13.42 19.42
N GLY A 22 -6.53 -14.44 18.79
CA GLY A 22 -7.85 -14.95 19.16
C GLY A 22 -7.84 -15.69 20.51
N GLU A 23 -6.74 -16.37 20.84
CA GLU A 23 -6.59 -17.10 22.11
C GLU A 23 -6.42 -16.17 23.32
N SER A 24 -5.87 -14.97 23.10
CA SER A 24 -5.55 -14.00 24.17
C SER A 24 -6.76 -13.20 24.65
N GLY A 25 -7.90 -13.31 23.96
CA GLY A 25 -9.14 -12.58 24.26
C GLY A 25 -9.09 -11.14 23.76
N PHE A 26 -10.09 -10.74 22.97
CA PHE A 26 -10.16 -9.40 22.40
C PHE A 26 -10.54 -8.35 23.46
N ASN A 27 -9.58 -7.87 24.25
CA ASN A 27 -9.74 -6.68 25.08
C ASN A 27 -9.49 -5.41 24.25
N ALA A 28 -10.18 -5.29 23.11
CA ALA A 28 -9.89 -4.24 22.15
C ALA A 28 -10.24 -2.84 22.70
N PRO A 29 -9.27 -1.91 22.84
CA PRO A 29 -9.57 -0.50 23.13
C PRO A 29 -10.08 0.25 21.88
N LEU A 30 -10.76 -0.43 20.95
CA LEU A 30 -11.18 0.10 19.62
C LEU A 30 -11.95 1.43 19.72
N PHE A 31 -12.65 1.64 20.85
CA PHE A 31 -13.51 2.80 21.07
C PHE A 31 -13.02 3.74 22.17
N LYS A 32 -11.88 3.46 22.83
CA LYS A 32 -11.49 4.21 24.03
C LYS A 32 -10.99 5.64 23.75
N ASN A 33 -10.61 5.99 22.52
CA ASN A 33 -10.08 7.31 22.16
C ASN A 33 -10.44 7.75 20.73
N LEU A 34 -11.72 7.65 20.35
CA LEU A 34 -12.19 8.17 19.05
C LEU A 34 -12.32 9.69 19.12
N SER A 35 -11.29 10.40 18.65
CA SER A 35 -11.39 11.82 18.30
C SER A 35 -11.53 11.98 16.79
N VAL A 36 -12.10 13.10 16.35
CA VAL A 36 -12.18 13.43 14.92
C VAL A 36 -10.78 13.47 14.29
N ALA A 37 -9.77 13.94 15.04
CA ALA A 37 -8.37 13.92 14.59
C ALA A 37 -7.82 12.48 14.41
N SER A 38 -8.22 11.54 15.29
CA SER A 38 -7.85 10.12 15.20
C SER A 38 -8.36 9.46 13.91
N PHE A 39 -9.48 9.94 13.37
CA PHE A 39 -10.06 9.41 12.13
C PHE A 39 -9.27 9.83 10.88
N PHE A 40 -8.68 11.03 10.88
CA PHE A 40 -7.90 11.55 9.75
C PHE A 40 -6.39 11.20 9.84
N LEU A 41 -5.90 10.81 11.01
CA LEU A 41 -4.49 10.45 11.25
C LEU A 41 -3.92 9.34 10.34
N PRO A 42 -4.61 8.20 10.09
CA PRO A 42 -4.04 7.11 9.30
C PRO A 42 -4.31 7.24 7.79
N PHE A 43 -4.71 8.41 7.29
CA PHE A 43 -5.15 8.54 5.90
C PHE A 43 -4.04 8.22 4.88
N GLY A 44 -2.83 8.73 5.10
CA GLY A 44 -1.66 8.49 4.24
C GLY A 44 -1.26 7.01 4.18
N PRO A 45 -1.01 6.34 5.32
CA PRO A 45 -0.69 4.91 5.35
C PRO A 45 -1.77 4.04 4.73
N LEU A 46 -3.06 4.37 4.92
CA LEU A 46 -4.17 3.64 4.29
C LEU A 46 -4.15 3.80 2.77
N LEU A 47 -4.03 5.03 2.25
CA LEU A 47 -3.88 5.26 0.81
C LEU A 47 -2.69 4.49 0.24
N PHE A 48 -1.56 4.49 0.95
CA PHE A 48 -0.37 3.75 0.55
C PHE A 48 -0.63 2.24 0.51
N SER A 49 -1.31 1.67 1.51
CA SER A 49 -1.60 0.23 1.56
C SER A 49 -2.51 -0.24 0.40
N PHE A 50 -3.33 0.65 -0.15
CA PHE A 50 -4.21 0.37 -1.29
C PHE A 50 -3.64 0.83 -2.64
N ALA A 51 -2.34 1.20 -2.69
CA ALA A 51 -1.67 1.62 -3.90
C ALA A 51 -1.41 0.44 -4.85
N ALA A 52 -2.33 0.20 -5.78
CA ALA A 52 -2.25 -0.95 -6.70
C ALA A 52 -2.27 -0.57 -8.19
N ARG A 53 -2.06 0.71 -8.56
CA ARG A 53 -2.18 1.16 -9.97
C ARG A 53 -1.27 0.36 -10.92
N VAL A 54 -0.06 0.04 -10.49
CA VAL A 54 0.91 -0.71 -11.31
C VAL A 54 0.38 -2.07 -11.78
N ALA A 55 -0.59 -2.66 -11.06
CA ALA A 55 -1.24 -3.90 -11.46
C ALA A 55 -2.29 -3.71 -12.56
N VAL A 56 -2.89 -2.51 -12.68
CA VAL A 56 -4.00 -2.25 -13.60
C VAL A 56 -3.59 -2.47 -15.06
N SER A 57 -2.41 -1.99 -15.46
CA SER A 57 -1.92 -2.19 -16.84
C SER A 57 -1.80 -3.68 -17.18
N ARG A 58 -1.20 -4.46 -16.27
CA ARG A 58 -1.07 -5.92 -16.43
C ARG A 58 -2.42 -6.63 -16.50
N MET A 59 -3.39 -6.18 -15.70
CA MET A 59 -4.76 -6.72 -15.73
C MET A 59 -5.49 -6.44 -17.04
N VAL A 60 -5.26 -5.26 -17.64
CA VAL A 60 -5.82 -4.91 -18.95
C VAL A 60 -5.18 -5.74 -20.06
N ASP A 61 -3.87 -5.98 -19.99
CA ASP A 61 -3.19 -6.87 -20.94
C ASP A 61 -3.69 -8.31 -20.83
N GLU A 62 -3.89 -8.82 -19.61
CA GLU A 62 -4.50 -10.13 -19.38
C GLU A 62 -5.93 -10.21 -19.92
N GLU A 63 -6.75 -9.15 -19.76
CA GLU A 63 -8.09 -9.10 -20.37
C GLU A 63 -8.02 -9.19 -21.90
N ARG A 64 -7.05 -8.52 -22.53
CA ARG A 64 -6.85 -8.56 -23.98
C ARG A 64 -6.46 -9.95 -24.46
N GLU A 65 -5.54 -10.62 -23.76
CA GLU A 65 -5.13 -11.99 -24.08
C GLU A 65 -6.26 -13.01 -23.84
N ALA A 66 -7.03 -12.85 -22.77
CA ALA A 66 -8.21 -13.68 -22.50
C ALA A 66 -9.26 -13.55 -23.61
N LYS A 67 -9.50 -12.34 -24.13
CA LYS A 67 -10.40 -12.11 -25.27
C LYS A 67 -9.90 -12.77 -26.56
N LYS A 68 -8.59 -12.75 -26.84
CA LYS A 68 -8.00 -13.44 -28.01
C LYS A 68 -8.15 -14.96 -27.91
N THR A 69 -8.07 -15.51 -26.70
CA THR A 69 -8.11 -16.95 -26.44
C THR A 69 -9.51 -17.46 -26.05
N SER A 70 -10.55 -16.61 -26.15
CA SER A 70 -11.93 -16.89 -25.73
C SER A 70 -12.05 -17.40 -24.29
N ARG A 71 -11.12 -17.01 -23.41
CA ARG A 71 -11.16 -17.35 -21.98
C ARG A 71 -12.08 -16.37 -21.24
N PRO A 72 -12.90 -16.85 -20.30
CA PRO A 72 -13.72 -15.98 -19.48
C PRO A 72 -12.84 -15.20 -18.50
N PHE A 73 -12.74 -13.88 -18.69
CA PHE A 73 -12.06 -12.99 -17.76
C PHE A 73 -12.91 -11.73 -17.52
N SER A 74 -13.12 -11.38 -16.25
CA SER A 74 -13.88 -10.19 -15.86
C SER A 74 -12.97 -9.19 -15.17
N LEU A 75 -12.62 -8.11 -15.87
CA LEU A 75 -11.80 -7.04 -15.32
C LEU A 75 -12.45 -6.42 -14.07
N LYS A 76 -13.78 -6.23 -14.09
CA LYS A 76 -14.53 -5.70 -12.94
C LYS A 76 -14.46 -6.62 -11.72
N GLY A 77 -14.59 -7.94 -11.95
CA GLY A 77 -14.49 -8.94 -10.89
C GLY A 77 -13.07 -8.98 -10.30
N ALA A 78 -12.05 -8.92 -11.15
CA ALA A 78 -10.66 -8.89 -10.72
C ALA A 78 -10.34 -7.63 -9.89
N ILE A 79 -10.84 -6.45 -10.28
CA ILE A 79 -10.68 -5.21 -9.49
C ILE A 79 -11.39 -5.33 -8.14
N PHE A 80 -12.62 -5.84 -8.11
CA PHE A 80 -13.39 -5.98 -6.89
C PHE A 80 -12.70 -6.92 -5.89
N TRP A 81 -12.39 -8.15 -6.31
CA TRP A 81 -11.72 -9.14 -5.45
C TRP A 81 -10.29 -8.74 -5.10
N GLY A 82 -9.56 -8.13 -6.04
CA GLY A 82 -8.23 -7.59 -5.81
C GLY A 82 -8.18 -6.42 -4.82
N THR A 83 -9.31 -5.76 -4.56
CA THR A 83 -9.42 -4.72 -3.53
C THR A 83 -9.99 -5.27 -2.23
N PHE A 84 -11.05 -6.09 -2.33
CA PHE A 84 -11.79 -6.61 -1.18
C PHE A 84 -10.98 -7.63 -0.36
N VAL A 85 -10.28 -8.55 -1.01
CA VAL A 85 -9.49 -9.58 -0.31
C VAL A 85 -8.35 -8.93 0.50
N PRO A 86 -7.51 -8.04 -0.06
CA PRO A 86 -6.49 -7.35 0.74
C PRO A 86 -7.07 -6.53 1.89
N ALA A 87 -8.19 -5.82 1.66
CA ALA A 87 -8.87 -5.07 2.71
C ALA A 87 -9.30 -5.97 3.87
N LEU A 88 -9.89 -7.13 3.57
CA LEU A 88 -10.28 -8.12 4.57
C LEU A 88 -9.07 -8.69 5.31
N VAL A 89 -7.99 -9.03 4.59
CA VAL A 89 -6.74 -9.52 5.18
C VAL A 89 -6.13 -8.48 6.14
N TYR A 90 -6.10 -7.20 5.76
CA TYR A 90 -5.64 -6.12 6.64
C TYR A 90 -6.51 -5.98 7.88
N PHE A 91 -7.83 -6.00 7.72
CA PHE A 91 -8.75 -5.93 8.84
C PHE A 91 -8.54 -7.07 9.84
N LEU A 92 -8.45 -8.31 9.34
CA LEU A 92 -8.21 -9.48 10.20
C LEU A 92 -6.82 -9.43 10.88
N PHE A 93 -5.80 -8.98 10.16
CA PHE A 93 -4.46 -8.77 10.72
C PHE A 93 -4.48 -7.77 11.88
N VAL A 94 -5.17 -6.63 11.71
CA VAL A 94 -5.33 -5.61 12.76
C VAL A 94 -6.03 -6.21 13.99
N LEU A 95 -7.09 -7.00 13.81
CA LEU A 95 -7.75 -7.68 14.93
C LEU A 95 -6.80 -8.63 15.65
N GLY A 96 -5.99 -9.41 14.92
CA GLY A 96 -5.01 -10.31 15.52
C GLY A 96 -3.95 -9.56 16.34
N ILE A 97 -3.40 -8.46 15.81
CA ILE A 97 -2.43 -7.64 16.55
C ILE A 97 -3.04 -7.05 17.83
N LEU A 98 -4.26 -6.53 17.76
CA LEU A 98 -4.96 -5.97 18.92
C LEU A 98 -5.34 -7.03 19.96
N GLY A 99 -5.42 -8.30 19.60
CA GLY A 99 -5.53 -9.40 20.55
C GLY A 99 -4.21 -9.72 21.25
N LEU A 100 -3.07 -9.53 20.57
CA LEU A 100 -1.75 -9.90 21.07
C LEU A 100 -1.07 -8.87 21.97
N THR A 101 -1.36 -7.57 21.78
CA THR A 101 -0.75 -6.50 22.56
C THR A 101 -1.67 -5.29 22.71
N ASP A 102 -1.61 -4.67 23.89
CA ASP A 102 -2.27 -3.39 24.17
C ASP A 102 -1.43 -2.19 23.69
N ASN A 103 -0.12 -2.38 23.48
CA ASN A 103 0.81 -1.33 23.07
C ASN A 103 1.24 -1.55 21.61
N VAL A 104 0.47 -1.00 20.69
CA VAL A 104 0.77 -1.06 19.25
C VAL A 104 1.82 0.00 18.90
N THR A 105 2.92 -0.45 18.30
CA THR A 105 4.00 0.38 17.77
C THR A 105 3.78 0.69 16.28
N PRO A 106 4.41 1.74 15.73
CA PRO A 106 4.30 2.07 14.31
C PRO A 106 4.71 0.91 13.38
N GLU A 107 5.69 0.10 13.80
CA GLU A 107 6.10 -1.13 13.13
C GLU A 107 5.43 -2.35 13.79
N ALA A 108 4.45 -2.95 13.11
CA ALA A 108 3.67 -4.06 13.66
C ALA A 108 4.52 -5.26 14.16
N LEU A 109 5.70 -5.52 13.57
CA LEU A 109 6.60 -6.56 14.07
C LEU A 109 7.16 -6.26 15.47
N ASN A 110 7.44 -5.00 15.78
CA ASN A 110 7.87 -4.57 17.11
C ASN A 110 6.71 -4.68 18.12
N SER A 111 5.46 -4.68 17.66
CA SER A 111 4.30 -4.94 18.52
C SER A 111 4.18 -6.41 18.94
N LEU A 112 4.95 -7.31 18.33
CA LEU A 112 4.91 -8.76 18.55
C LEU A 112 6.01 -9.28 19.48
N GLU A 113 6.65 -8.41 20.27
CA GLU A 113 7.79 -8.75 21.15
C GLU A 113 7.52 -9.91 22.13
N ASN A 114 6.25 -10.18 22.45
CA ASN A 114 5.83 -11.29 23.31
C ASN A 114 5.94 -12.68 22.64
N LEU A 115 6.15 -12.73 21.31
CA LEU A 115 6.27 -13.99 20.57
C LEU A 115 7.69 -14.58 20.68
N PRO A 116 7.84 -15.92 20.54
CA PRO A 116 9.14 -16.56 20.51
C PRO A 116 10.06 -15.93 19.45
N SER A 117 11.32 -15.69 19.80
CA SER A 117 12.29 -15.02 18.92
C SER A 117 12.49 -15.74 17.58
N SER A 118 12.31 -17.07 17.56
CA SER A 118 12.34 -17.87 16.33
C SER A 118 11.19 -17.53 15.38
N LEU A 119 9.99 -17.29 15.90
CA LEU A 119 8.83 -16.91 15.11
C LEU A 119 8.97 -15.48 14.56
N LEU A 120 9.48 -14.56 15.38
CA LEU A 120 9.82 -13.20 14.93
C LEU A 120 10.88 -13.21 13.83
N ALA A 121 11.91 -14.06 13.94
CA ALA A 121 12.91 -14.21 12.89
C ALA A 121 12.30 -14.75 11.59
N ILE A 122 11.38 -15.71 11.66
CA ILE A 122 10.65 -16.22 10.49
C ILE A 122 9.84 -15.09 9.84
N PHE A 123 9.08 -14.31 10.62
CA PHE A 123 8.31 -13.18 10.10
C PHE A 123 9.20 -12.12 9.46
N GLY A 124 10.35 -11.81 10.08
CA GLY A 124 11.35 -10.91 9.52
C GLY A 124 11.91 -11.38 8.18
N ILE A 125 12.27 -12.66 8.07
CA ILE A 125 12.78 -13.26 6.81
C ILE A 125 11.69 -13.23 5.73
N LEU A 126 10.47 -13.64 6.06
CA LEU A 126 9.35 -13.61 5.12
C LEU A 126 9.07 -12.18 4.65
N GLY A 127 9.03 -11.21 5.56
CA GLY A 127 8.88 -9.80 5.25
C GLY A 127 9.98 -9.29 4.33
N LEU A 128 11.24 -9.65 4.60
CA LEU A 128 12.38 -9.29 3.76
C LEU A 128 12.25 -9.83 2.33
N VAL A 129 11.88 -11.12 2.19
CA VAL A 129 11.65 -11.75 0.87
C VAL A 129 10.51 -11.03 0.14
N THR A 130 9.41 -10.73 0.83
CA THR A 130 8.29 -10.00 0.24
C THR A 130 8.70 -8.60 -0.23
N ILE A 131 9.41 -7.82 0.58
CA ILE A 131 9.91 -6.49 0.21
C ILE A 131 10.85 -6.58 -0.99
N TRP A 132 11.77 -7.56 -0.99
CA TRP A 132 12.72 -7.74 -2.08
C TRP A 132 12.00 -8.04 -3.41
N THR A 133 11.04 -8.96 -3.42
CA THR A 133 10.28 -9.29 -4.65
C THR A 133 9.47 -8.10 -5.16
N SER A 134 8.80 -7.36 -4.28
CA SER A 134 8.06 -6.14 -4.63
C SER A 134 8.97 -5.04 -5.18
N TYR A 135 10.16 -4.88 -4.58
CA TYR A 135 11.14 -3.89 -5.02
C TYR A 135 11.60 -4.12 -6.45
N PHE A 136 11.82 -5.38 -6.87
CA PHE A 136 12.17 -5.68 -8.25
C PHE A 136 11.08 -5.26 -9.24
N ILE A 137 9.80 -5.52 -8.93
CA ILE A 137 8.68 -5.17 -9.81
C ILE A 137 8.55 -3.65 -9.94
N ILE A 138 8.56 -2.93 -8.82
CA ILE A 138 8.45 -1.47 -8.80
C ILE A 138 9.68 -0.83 -9.46
N GLY A 139 10.88 -1.35 -9.16
CA GLY A 139 12.14 -0.87 -9.72
C GLY A 139 12.24 -1.10 -11.23
N ALA A 140 11.75 -2.22 -11.75
CA ALA A 140 11.67 -2.47 -13.19
C ALA A 140 10.74 -1.47 -13.89
N ASN A 141 9.55 -1.23 -13.34
CA ASN A 141 8.63 -0.21 -13.85
C ASN A 141 9.25 1.20 -13.81
N PHE A 142 9.94 1.56 -12.72
CA PHE A 142 10.58 2.87 -12.62
C PHE A 142 11.72 3.02 -13.62
N ARG A 143 12.51 1.97 -13.84
CA ARG A 143 13.53 1.92 -14.88
C ARG A 143 12.93 2.12 -16.27
N GLU A 144 11.83 1.43 -16.59
CA GLU A 144 11.14 1.55 -17.87
C GLU A 144 10.61 2.98 -18.08
N ILE A 145 10.01 3.61 -17.07
CA ILE A 145 9.59 5.01 -17.16
C ILE A 145 10.79 5.93 -17.47
N LEU A 146 11.94 5.71 -16.83
CA LEU A 146 13.13 6.53 -17.09
C LEU A 146 13.71 6.29 -18.50
N THR A 147 13.72 5.06 -18.99
CA THR A 147 14.28 4.74 -20.31
C THR A 147 13.34 5.14 -21.44
N GLU A 148 12.05 4.85 -21.32
CA GLU A 148 11.07 5.07 -22.39
C GLU A 148 10.59 6.52 -22.42
N ASP A 149 10.17 7.09 -21.28
CA ASP A 149 9.57 8.43 -21.25
C ASP A 149 10.65 9.52 -21.18
N LYS A 150 11.72 9.28 -20.41
CA LYS A 150 12.80 10.27 -20.19
C LYS A 150 14.05 10.02 -21.01
N LYS A 151 14.09 8.95 -21.81
CA LYS A 151 15.23 8.59 -22.68
C LYS A 151 16.57 8.51 -21.94
N VAL A 152 16.54 8.18 -20.65
CA VAL A 152 17.73 7.99 -19.81
C VAL A 152 18.43 6.69 -20.21
N ARG A 153 19.76 6.66 -20.18
CA ARG A 153 20.52 5.44 -20.50
C ARG A 153 20.17 4.31 -19.53
N PRO A 154 20.00 3.06 -19.99
CA PRO A 154 19.49 1.96 -19.15
C PRO A 154 20.29 1.68 -17.88
N TRP A 155 21.62 1.85 -17.92
CA TRP A 155 22.47 1.64 -16.74
C TRP A 155 22.33 2.77 -15.71
N ILE A 156 22.12 4.01 -16.15
CA ILE A 156 21.86 5.16 -15.26
C ILE A 156 20.49 4.99 -14.61
N ALA A 157 19.49 4.57 -15.38
CA ALA A 157 18.16 4.27 -14.87
C ALA A 157 18.21 3.18 -13.78
N SER A 158 18.93 2.08 -14.02
CA SER A 158 19.15 1.04 -13.01
C SER A 158 19.89 1.56 -11.77
N ALA A 159 20.93 2.38 -11.94
CA ALA A 159 21.67 2.95 -10.83
C ALA A 159 20.78 3.89 -9.99
N LEU A 160 19.94 4.71 -10.63
CA LEU A 160 18.99 5.58 -9.94
C LEU A 160 17.96 4.79 -9.13
N VAL A 161 17.41 3.71 -9.69
CA VAL A 161 16.47 2.83 -8.97
C VAL A 161 17.09 2.33 -7.66
N LEU A 162 18.35 1.90 -7.70
CA LEU A 162 19.07 1.34 -6.55
C LEU A 162 19.55 2.39 -5.55
N ILE A 163 20.14 3.49 -6.04
CA ILE A 163 20.83 4.48 -5.21
C ILE A 163 19.85 5.47 -4.60
N LEU A 164 18.77 5.83 -5.30
CA LEU A 164 17.85 6.86 -4.83
C LEU A 164 17.20 6.53 -3.47
N PRO A 165 16.66 5.32 -3.23
CA PRO A 165 16.14 4.95 -1.90
C PRO A 165 17.21 4.97 -0.81
N LEU A 166 18.43 4.51 -1.12
CA LEU A 166 19.55 4.54 -0.17
C LEU A 166 19.97 5.97 0.16
N GLY A 167 20.01 6.86 -0.84
CA GLY A 167 20.30 8.27 -0.66
C GLY A 167 19.29 8.96 0.26
N LEU A 168 17.99 8.66 0.11
CA LEU A 168 16.95 9.17 0.99
C LEU A 168 17.10 8.65 2.43
N TYR A 169 17.43 7.36 2.60
CA TYR A 169 17.68 6.79 3.91
C TYR A 169 18.85 7.49 4.64
N PHE A 170 19.96 7.73 3.94
CA PHE A 170 21.10 8.46 4.50
C PHE A 170 20.80 9.95 4.72
N ALA A 171 19.89 10.55 3.95
CA ALA A 171 19.42 11.91 4.13
C ALA A 171 18.50 12.11 5.36
N GLY A 172 18.13 11.04 6.07
CA GLY A 172 17.37 11.11 7.32
C GLY A 172 15.94 10.55 7.24
N PHE A 173 15.49 10.05 6.09
CA PHE A 173 14.18 9.40 5.95
C PHE A 173 14.23 7.97 6.51
N ARG A 174 14.24 7.85 7.84
CA ARG A 174 14.37 6.56 8.56
C ARG A 174 13.08 6.09 9.21
N ASP A 175 12.18 7.01 9.54
CA ASP A 175 10.95 6.68 10.25
C ASP A 175 9.92 6.06 9.31
N PHE A 176 9.45 4.86 9.66
CA PHE A 176 8.55 4.07 8.81
C PHE A 176 7.21 4.76 8.57
N LEU A 177 6.50 5.11 9.64
CA LEU A 177 5.14 5.64 9.55
C LEU A 177 5.08 7.05 8.91
N PRO A 178 5.95 8.02 9.24
CA PRO A 178 6.02 9.29 8.54
C PRO A 178 6.32 9.14 7.04
N THR A 179 7.24 8.24 6.68
CA THR A 179 7.59 7.99 5.27
C THR A 179 6.40 7.42 4.48
N LEU A 180 5.68 6.45 5.06
CA LEU A 180 4.45 5.91 4.45
C LEU A 180 3.34 6.97 4.35
N SER A 181 3.16 7.75 5.41
CA SER A 181 2.14 8.80 5.47
C SER A 181 2.40 9.87 4.42
N PHE A 182 3.63 10.36 4.33
CA PHE A 182 4.04 11.32 3.31
C PHE A 182 3.85 10.75 1.90
N THR A 183 4.31 9.52 1.68
CA THR A 183 4.24 8.91 0.35
C THR A 183 2.80 8.70 -0.10
N GLY A 184 1.95 8.16 0.76
CA GLY A 184 0.55 7.93 0.46
C GLY A 184 -0.26 9.22 0.32
N SER A 185 -0.11 10.18 1.22
CA SER A 185 -0.89 11.42 1.15
C SER A 185 -0.44 12.36 0.03
N VAL A 186 0.86 12.50 -0.22
CA VAL A 186 1.37 13.46 -1.20
C VAL A 186 1.39 12.85 -2.59
N PHE A 187 2.15 11.76 -2.81
CA PHE A 187 2.30 11.20 -4.16
C PHE A 187 1.02 10.55 -4.65
N LEU A 188 0.34 9.72 -3.84
CA LEU A 188 -0.92 9.12 -4.27
C LEU A 188 -2.09 10.11 -4.23
N GLY A 189 -2.03 11.13 -3.36
CA GLY A 189 -2.96 12.26 -3.40
C GLY A 189 -2.92 12.97 -4.75
N LEU A 190 -1.72 13.39 -5.20
CA LEU A 190 -1.52 13.99 -6.52
C LEU A 190 -1.93 13.04 -7.65
N GLU A 191 -1.50 11.78 -7.57
CA GLU A 191 -1.82 10.77 -8.57
C GLU A 191 -3.34 10.57 -8.72
N GLY A 192 -4.07 10.49 -7.60
CA GLY A 192 -5.52 10.39 -7.58
C GLY A 192 -6.19 11.60 -8.25
N ILE A 193 -5.73 12.82 -7.93
CA ILE A 193 -6.22 14.06 -8.56
C ILE A 193 -6.00 14.01 -10.08
N PHE A 194 -4.81 13.60 -10.54
CA PHE A 194 -4.52 13.49 -11.96
C PHE A 194 -5.37 12.42 -12.64
N LEU A 195 -5.55 11.25 -12.04
CA LEU A 195 -6.39 10.18 -12.59
C LEU A 195 -7.85 10.63 -12.75
N ILE A 196 -8.42 11.31 -11.75
CA ILE A 196 -9.79 11.85 -11.84
C ILE A 196 -9.88 12.92 -12.94
N THR A 197 -8.83 13.74 -13.08
CA THR A 197 -8.77 14.79 -14.12
C THR A 197 -8.75 14.18 -15.51
N ILE A 198 -7.90 13.18 -15.73
CA ILE A 198 -7.82 12.42 -16.98
C ILE A 198 -9.17 11.77 -17.27
N TRP A 199 -9.76 11.07 -16.30
CA TRP A 199 -11.05 10.40 -16.47
C TRP A 199 -12.18 11.37 -16.85
N ARG A 200 -12.27 12.54 -16.21
CA ARG A 200 -13.26 13.58 -16.56
C ARG A 200 -13.07 14.14 -17.96
N ARG A 201 -11.82 14.24 -18.43
CA ARG A 201 -11.48 14.73 -19.77
C ARG A 201 -11.78 13.69 -20.85
N VAL A 202 -11.49 12.42 -20.58
CA VAL A 202 -11.77 11.31 -21.52
C VAL A 202 -13.28 11.01 -21.59
N PHE A 203 -14.01 11.14 -20.48
CA PHE A 203 -15.44 10.82 -20.40
C PHE A 203 -16.30 12.03 -19.98
N PRO A 204 -16.42 13.06 -20.83
CA PRO A 204 -17.04 14.34 -20.45
C PRO A 204 -18.54 14.25 -20.09
N HIS A 205 -19.27 13.29 -20.67
CA HIS A 205 -20.72 13.10 -20.52
C HIS A 205 -21.12 11.89 -19.67
N HIS A 206 -20.18 11.28 -18.93
CA HIS A 206 -20.50 10.07 -18.14
C HIS A 206 -21.44 10.39 -16.97
N PRO A 207 -22.51 9.60 -16.72
CA PRO A 207 -23.54 9.91 -15.73
C PRO A 207 -22.99 9.99 -14.29
N LYS A 208 -21.92 9.25 -13.99
CA LYS A 208 -21.28 9.25 -12.66
C LYS A 208 -20.21 10.33 -12.47
N LYS A 209 -20.15 11.34 -13.34
CA LYS A 209 -19.13 12.41 -13.26
C LYS A 209 -19.20 13.21 -11.96
N TRP A 210 -20.37 13.30 -11.35
CA TRP A 210 -20.53 13.97 -10.05
C TRP A 210 -19.68 13.32 -8.95
N LEU A 211 -19.43 12.00 -9.03
CA LEU A 211 -18.61 11.26 -8.07
C LEU A 211 -17.13 11.68 -8.08
N SER A 212 -16.68 12.39 -9.12
CA SER A 212 -15.34 12.95 -9.14
C SER A 212 -15.12 14.02 -8.08
N TRP A 213 -16.13 14.81 -7.73
CA TRP A 213 -16.00 15.89 -6.75
C TRP A 213 -15.66 15.42 -5.33
N PRO A 214 -16.38 14.45 -4.73
CA PRO A 214 -15.99 13.92 -3.43
C PRO A 214 -14.62 13.25 -3.48
N LEU A 215 -14.26 12.59 -4.59
CA LEU A 215 -12.93 12.00 -4.75
C LEU A 215 -11.82 13.06 -4.80
N TYR A 216 -12.02 14.17 -5.51
CA TYR A 216 -11.09 15.30 -5.47
C TYR A 216 -10.91 15.83 -4.05
N LEU A 217 -12.01 15.99 -3.31
CA LEU A 217 -11.96 16.49 -1.95
C LEU A 217 -11.13 15.54 -1.06
N VAL A 218 -11.38 14.23 -1.15
CA VAL A 218 -10.64 13.22 -0.38
C VAL A 218 -9.14 13.31 -0.66
N PHE A 219 -8.71 13.31 -1.92
CA PHE A 219 -7.28 13.39 -2.26
C PHE A 219 -6.67 14.77 -1.98
N ALA A 220 -7.43 15.86 -2.14
CA ALA A 220 -6.97 17.21 -1.84
C ALA A 220 -6.79 17.41 -0.32
N VAL A 221 -7.72 16.94 0.50
CA VAL A 221 -7.61 16.98 1.97
C VAL A 221 -6.40 16.17 2.42
N ALA A 222 -6.20 14.98 1.86
CA ALA A 222 -5.03 14.14 2.14
C ALA A 222 -3.71 14.88 1.91
N LEU A 223 -3.60 15.51 0.74
CA LEU A 223 -2.43 16.25 0.32
C LEU A 223 -2.20 17.48 1.19
N LEU A 224 -3.24 18.28 1.43
CA LEU A 224 -3.16 19.47 2.26
C LEU A 224 -2.80 19.14 3.71
N TYR A 225 -3.37 18.06 4.26
CA TYR A 225 -3.05 17.59 5.60
C TYR A 225 -1.58 17.19 5.74
N ALA A 226 -1.04 16.44 4.78
CA ALA A 226 0.37 16.04 4.81
C ALA A 226 1.32 17.25 4.67
N LEU A 227 0.98 18.20 3.81
CA LEU A 227 1.74 19.44 3.71
C LEU A 227 1.68 20.24 5.02
N PHE A 228 0.51 20.35 5.63
CA PHE A 228 0.34 21.06 6.88
C PHE A 228 1.13 20.44 8.04
N GLN A 229 1.12 19.11 8.17
CA GLN A 229 1.94 18.40 9.15
C GLN A 229 3.44 18.60 8.93
N MET A 230 3.89 18.70 7.68
CA MET A 230 5.31 18.90 7.36
C MET A 230 5.86 20.27 7.81
N PHE A 231 4.99 21.29 7.95
CA PHE A 231 5.38 22.64 8.39
C PHE A 231 5.11 22.92 9.87
N LEU A 232 4.41 22.02 10.58
CA LEU A 232 4.24 22.12 12.02
C LEU A 232 5.41 21.44 12.73
N PRO A 233 6.12 22.11 13.65
CA PRO A 233 7.08 21.43 14.50
C PRO A 233 6.35 20.40 15.37
N SER A 234 6.88 19.17 15.36
CA SER A 234 6.48 18.05 16.23
C SER A 234 6.58 18.41 17.70
#